data_AF-A0A2N2ESG1-F1
#
_entry.id   AF-A0A2N2ESG1-F1
#
_cell.length_a   1.000
_cell.length_b   1.000
_cell.length_c   1.000
_cell.angle_alpha   90.00
_cell.angle_beta   90.00
_cell.angle_gamma   90.00
#
_symmetry.space_group_name_H-M   'P 1'
#
loop_
_entity.id
_entity.type
_entity.pdbx_description
1 polymer ?
#
loop_
_entity_poly.entity_id
_entity_poly.type
_entity_poly.pdbx_seq_one_letter_code
_entity_poly.pdbx_strand_id
1 'polypeptide(L)'
;MAPAVYAADNGTEFGIEDDLTVLGTGGAVTPADPDLEVKGFTVFGSTQTAYTGLAAPAAGDVVVNGYLAVSSGAYFVGGSTFAAGGAYFTGVSSFSNVANVHFGGGVAGQVLSKQAGGGMQWTNVSEMVSGDNLGSHIATTTLNMAAHDLEDAGYVTASSAALSGQLVVYGTSTLTGNTGVGGTLGVTGAAALNGNIALGDAASDIVTVNGQSSFVAGSTFSAGAYFTDISSFSDVAKVHFGGGAPDQVLKKAAGGGMQWTNVSDMVSGDNLGSHIATTTLQMANNEIMAAGHITASSATLTETFNVAGAVDFDTTLNVDGSATLRGNNQLGDAFTDDHGINVAAEDGVALKVAGEDVSNKYAAKFYSGANLAAWIKKK
;
A
#
# COMPACT_ATOMS: atom_id res chain seq x y z
N MET A 1 24.57 -94.00 63.95
CA MET A 1 25.65 -93.04 64.29
C MET A 1 26.38 -92.74 63.00
N ALA A 2 26.37 -91.50 62.54
CA ALA A 2 27.20 -91.12 61.41
C ALA A 2 28.67 -91.19 61.85
N PRO A 3 29.60 -91.65 61.00
CA PRO A 3 31.02 -91.51 61.28
C PRO A 3 31.32 -90.00 61.38
N ALA A 4 31.74 -89.55 62.56
CA ALA A 4 32.25 -88.21 62.75
C ALA A 4 33.74 -88.33 63.08
N VAL A 5 34.56 -87.57 62.36
CA VAL A 5 35.99 -87.46 62.63
C VAL A 5 36.20 -86.14 63.35
N TYR A 6 36.71 -86.19 64.57
CA TYR A 6 37.10 -85.01 65.34
C TYR A 6 38.61 -85.05 65.54
N ALA A 7 39.31 -84.09 64.96
CA ALA A 7 40.70 -83.82 65.30
C ALA A 7 40.73 -82.54 66.14
N ALA A 8 41.18 -82.63 67.39
CA ALA A 8 41.51 -81.46 68.17
C ALA A 8 42.85 -80.93 67.68
N ASP A 9 42.93 -79.62 67.46
CA ASP A 9 44.19 -78.97 67.10
C ASP A 9 45.18 -79.09 68.28
N ASN A 10 46.08 -80.07 68.19
CA ASN A 10 47.22 -80.25 69.07
C ASN A 10 48.54 -80.28 68.27
N GLY A 11 48.53 -79.67 67.07
CA GLY A 11 49.57 -79.85 66.05
C GLY A 11 49.43 -81.12 65.21
N THR A 12 48.35 -81.90 65.37
CA THR A 12 48.00 -82.99 64.43
C THR A 12 47.30 -82.41 63.22
N GLU A 13 47.92 -82.55 62.05
CA GLU A 13 47.35 -82.14 60.78
C GLU A 13 46.38 -83.21 60.26
N PHE A 14 45.23 -82.77 59.73
CA PHE A 14 44.34 -83.63 58.96
C PHE A 14 44.60 -83.38 57.48
N GLY A 15 45.12 -84.40 56.78
CA GLY A 15 45.37 -84.36 55.35
C GLY A 15 44.43 -85.28 54.60
N ILE A 16 43.97 -84.83 53.43
CA ILE A 16 43.37 -85.68 52.39
C ILE A 16 44.29 -85.53 51.18
N GLU A 17 44.75 -86.65 50.62
CA GLU A 17 45.73 -86.65 49.51
C GLU A 17 45.10 -86.44 48.12
N ASP A 18 43.78 -86.52 48.03
CA ASP A 18 43.00 -86.46 46.79
C ASP A 18 41.82 -85.47 46.93
N ASP A 19 40.83 -85.56 46.05
CA ASP A 19 39.65 -84.69 46.03
C ASP A 19 38.85 -84.71 47.35
N LEU A 20 38.64 -83.53 47.92
CA LEU A 20 37.65 -83.33 48.97
C LEU A 20 36.29 -83.07 48.32
N THR A 21 35.40 -84.06 48.39
CA THR A 21 34.00 -83.88 48.04
C THR A 21 33.17 -83.75 49.30
N VAL A 22 32.50 -82.60 49.47
CA VAL A 22 31.51 -82.39 50.53
C VAL A 22 30.12 -82.47 49.88
N LEU A 23 29.32 -83.45 50.31
CA LEU A 23 27.96 -83.64 49.83
C LEU A 23 26.97 -83.32 50.95
N GLY A 24 26.08 -82.37 50.70
CA GLY A 24 24.90 -82.17 51.55
C GLY A 24 23.86 -83.24 51.29
N THR A 25 23.80 -84.27 52.15
CA THR A 25 22.79 -85.33 52.04
C THR A 25 21.87 -85.32 53.26
N GLY A 26 20.75 -84.61 53.14
CA GLY A 26 19.71 -84.52 54.17
C GLY A 26 19.91 -83.35 55.13
N GLY A 27 18.83 -82.61 55.39
CA GLY A 27 18.84 -81.33 56.11
C GLY A 27 17.95 -80.32 55.39
N ALA A 28 17.37 -79.35 56.12
CA ALA A 28 16.68 -78.24 55.48
C ALA A 28 17.74 -77.22 55.04
N VAL A 29 17.65 -76.69 53.81
CA VAL A 29 18.53 -75.62 53.31
C VAL A 29 18.30 -74.35 54.14
N THR A 30 18.96 -74.28 55.28
CA THR A 30 18.82 -73.21 56.27
C THR A 30 20.22 -72.74 56.67
N PRO A 31 20.40 -71.46 57.02
CA PRO A 31 21.69 -70.95 57.50
C PRO A 31 22.25 -71.68 58.73
N ALA A 32 21.44 -72.49 59.42
CA ALA A 32 21.81 -73.21 60.62
C ALA A 32 22.42 -74.59 60.35
N ASP A 33 22.41 -75.07 59.11
CA ASP A 33 22.90 -76.40 58.72
C ASP A 33 23.74 -76.33 57.43
N PRO A 34 24.95 -75.72 57.47
CA PRO A 34 25.84 -75.70 56.33
C PRO A 34 26.52 -77.06 56.14
N ASP A 35 26.53 -77.57 54.90
CA ASP A 35 27.22 -78.83 54.55
C ASP A 35 28.75 -78.75 54.74
N LEU A 36 29.31 -77.55 54.63
CA LEU A 36 30.70 -77.22 54.93
C LEU A 36 30.76 -75.89 55.66
N GLU A 37 31.42 -75.88 56.82
CA GLU A 37 31.71 -74.66 57.57
C GLU A 37 33.22 -74.52 57.77
N VAL A 38 33.77 -73.40 57.32
CA VAL A 38 35.20 -73.09 57.43
C VAL A 38 35.37 -71.96 58.45
N LYS A 39 35.83 -72.31 59.65
CA LYS A 39 35.94 -71.37 60.79
C LYS A 39 37.35 -70.82 61.02
N GLY A 40 38.37 -71.49 60.49
CA GLY A 40 39.77 -71.08 60.64
C GLY A 40 40.25 -70.26 59.44
N PHE A 41 41.53 -69.88 59.45
CA PHE A 41 42.19 -69.43 58.24
C PHE A 41 42.38 -70.62 57.29
N THR A 42 41.85 -70.53 56.08
CA THR A 42 41.88 -71.63 55.11
C THR A 42 42.41 -71.16 53.78
N VAL A 43 43.28 -71.97 53.17
CA VAL A 43 43.88 -71.70 51.88
C VAL A 43 43.56 -72.87 50.95
N PHE A 44 42.85 -72.59 49.86
CA PHE A 44 42.69 -73.51 48.74
C PHE A 44 43.80 -73.22 47.72
N GLY A 45 44.72 -74.17 47.54
CA GLY A 45 45.88 -74.04 46.66
C GLY A 45 47.20 -74.03 47.43
N SER A 46 48.29 -73.58 46.79
CA SER A 46 49.60 -73.55 47.45
C SER A 46 49.66 -72.49 48.54
N THR A 47 50.25 -72.86 49.68
CA THR A 47 50.53 -71.90 50.75
C THR A 47 51.59 -70.90 50.30
N GLN A 48 51.41 -69.64 50.67
CA GLN A 48 52.35 -68.57 50.39
C GLN A 48 52.90 -67.98 51.67
N THR A 49 54.08 -67.37 51.59
CA THR A 49 54.69 -66.62 52.70
C THR A 49 53.87 -65.39 53.10
N ALA A 50 53.09 -64.83 52.17
CA ALA A 50 52.16 -63.73 52.41
C ALA A 50 51.01 -63.73 51.39
N TYR A 51 49.84 -63.22 51.79
CA TYR A 51 48.68 -63.05 50.91
C TYR A 51 48.40 -61.57 50.70
N THR A 52 48.72 -61.06 49.51
CA THR A 52 48.55 -59.65 49.17
C THR A 52 47.10 -59.21 49.35
N GLY A 53 46.87 -58.15 50.14
CA GLY A 53 45.54 -57.64 50.47
C GLY A 53 44.97 -58.18 51.78
N LEU A 54 45.59 -59.20 52.39
CA LEU A 54 45.24 -59.71 53.72
C LEU A 54 46.31 -59.26 54.73
N ALA A 55 46.01 -58.20 55.50
CA ALA A 55 46.98 -57.60 56.41
C ALA A 55 47.38 -58.53 57.58
N ALA A 56 46.45 -59.35 58.07
CA ALA A 56 46.69 -60.41 59.04
C ALA A 56 45.62 -61.50 58.87
N PRO A 57 45.98 -62.78 58.65
CA PRO A 57 45.02 -63.87 58.60
C PRO A 57 44.23 -63.97 59.90
N ALA A 58 42.92 -63.97 59.79
CA ALA A 58 41.98 -64.15 60.89
C ALA A 58 41.20 -65.46 60.73
N ALA A 59 40.57 -65.90 61.82
CA ALA A 59 39.64 -67.02 61.79
C ALA A 59 38.46 -66.69 60.86
N GLY A 60 38.18 -67.59 59.90
CA GLY A 60 37.13 -67.44 58.89
C GLY A 60 37.61 -66.88 57.56
N ASP A 61 38.86 -66.40 57.48
CA ASP A 61 39.43 -65.98 56.21
C ASP A 61 39.66 -67.18 55.28
N VAL A 62 39.11 -67.09 54.07
CA VAL A 62 39.29 -68.08 53.01
C VAL A 62 40.08 -67.46 51.87
N VAL A 63 41.25 -68.02 51.57
CA VAL A 63 42.07 -67.66 50.43
C VAL A 63 41.96 -68.73 49.36
N VAL A 64 41.69 -68.33 48.13
CA VAL A 64 41.79 -69.21 46.96
C VAL A 64 42.98 -68.76 46.12
N ASN A 65 44.06 -69.53 46.17
CA ASN A 65 45.26 -69.30 45.39
C ASN A 65 45.16 -70.02 44.03
N GLY A 66 44.47 -69.39 43.08
CA GLY A 66 44.18 -69.95 41.77
C GLY A 66 42.86 -69.42 41.22
N TYR A 67 42.08 -70.30 40.60
CA TYR A 67 40.74 -69.97 40.08
C TYR A 67 39.65 -70.51 41.01
N LEU A 68 38.69 -69.65 41.36
CA LEU A 68 37.41 -70.07 41.93
C LEU A 68 36.40 -70.23 40.79
N ALA A 69 36.02 -71.46 40.48
CA ALA A 69 34.94 -71.76 39.54
C ALA A 69 33.68 -72.16 40.32
N VAL A 70 32.58 -71.44 40.10
CA VAL A 70 31.28 -71.73 40.71
C VAL A 70 30.22 -71.79 39.61
N SER A 71 29.39 -72.82 39.61
CA SER A 71 28.35 -73.00 38.60
C SER A 71 27.12 -72.13 38.83
N SER A 72 26.86 -71.74 40.08
CA SER A 72 25.60 -71.13 40.51
C SER A 72 25.79 -69.79 41.25
N GLY A 73 26.95 -69.14 41.04
CA GLY A 73 27.31 -67.85 41.62
C GLY A 73 28.10 -67.95 42.92
N ALA A 74 28.86 -66.89 43.21
CA ALA A 74 29.53 -66.69 44.50
C ALA A 74 28.87 -65.49 45.19
N TYR A 75 28.51 -65.66 46.46
CA TYR A 75 27.89 -64.60 47.25
C TYR A 75 28.91 -64.07 48.26
N PHE A 76 29.32 -62.83 48.08
CA PHE A 76 30.22 -62.14 49.00
C PHE A 76 29.39 -61.17 49.86
N VAL A 77 29.45 -61.33 51.17
CA VAL A 77 28.79 -60.43 52.13
C VAL A 77 29.79 -59.36 52.57
N GLY A 78 29.35 -58.11 52.62
CA GLY A 78 30.21 -56.97 52.95
C GLY A 78 30.93 -56.38 51.73
N GLY A 79 31.95 -55.55 51.99
CA GLY A 79 32.73 -54.91 50.92
C GLY A 79 33.71 -55.88 50.27
N SER A 80 33.63 -56.05 48.95
CA SER A 80 34.64 -56.77 48.16
C SER A 80 35.60 -55.77 47.51
N THR A 81 36.91 -55.95 47.67
CA THR A 81 37.93 -55.09 47.08
C THR A 81 38.76 -55.87 46.05
N PHE A 82 38.77 -55.40 44.80
CA PHE A 82 39.61 -55.95 43.73
C PHE A 82 40.79 -55.01 43.48
N ALA A 83 41.94 -55.30 44.10
CA ALA A 83 43.07 -54.37 44.13
C ALA A 83 43.84 -54.31 42.79
N ALA A 84 44.28 -55.45 42.26
CA ALA A 84 45.12 -55.53 41.06
C ALA A 84 44.38 -56.24 39.91
N GLY A 85 44.34 -55.60 38.73
CA GLY A 85 43.63 -56.11 37.54
C GLY A 85 42.13 -55.78 37.48
N GLY A 86 41.55 -55.31 38.59
CA GLY A 86 40.14 -54.92 38.67
C GLY A 86 39.16 -56.10 38.58
N ALA A 87 37.88 -55.79 38.46
CA ALA A 87 36.84 -56.77 38.15
C ALA A 87 36.55 -56.71 36.65
N TYR A 88 36.67 -57.86 35.96
CA TYR A 88 36.35 -57.98 34.54
C TYR A 88 35.08 -58.80 34.36
N PHE A 89 34.03 -58.16 33.84
CA PHE A 89 32.73 -58.78 33.63
C PHE A 89 32.51 -59.05 32.13
N THR A 90 32.58 -60.32 31.71
CA THR A 90 32.30 -60.75 30.33
C THR A 90 30.85 -61.23 30.21
N GLY A 91 29.91 -60.30 30.11
CA GLY A 91 28.49 -60.62 29.99
C GLY A 91 27.58 -59.57 30.63
N VAL A 92 26.33 -59.95 30.87
CA VAL A 92 25.37 -59.09 31.57
C VAL A 92 25.58 -59.24 33.08
N SER A 93 26.01 -58.17 33.73
CA SER A 93 25.99 -58.05 35.18
C SER A 93 24.81 -57.19 35.61
N SER A 94 23.93 -57.74 36.43
CA SER A 94 22.76 -57.02 36.98
C SER A 94 23.04 -56.64 38.43
N PHE A 95 22.98 -55.35 38.74
CA PHE A 95 23.06 -54.83 40.10
C PHE A 95 21.63 -54.51 40.58
N SER A 96 21.16 -55.17 41.63
CA SER A 96 19.78 -55.03 42.13
C SER A 96 19.49 -53.67 42.78
N ASN A 97 20.53 -52.91 43.12
CA ASN A 97 20.43 -51.56 43.64
C ASN A 97 21.47 -50.66 42.96
N VAL A 98 21.01 -49.71 42.15
CA VAL A 98 21.86 -48.75 41.44
C VAL A 98 22.69 -47.88 42.38
N ALA A 99 22.25 -47.65 43.62
CA ALA A 99 23.02 -46.90 44.61
C ALA A 99 24.30 -47.62 45.05
N ASN A 100 24.40 -48.93 44.83
CA ASN A 100 25.58 -49.72 45.18
C ASN A 100 26.64 -49.76 44.06
N VAL A 101 26.37 -49.15 42.91
CA VAL A 101 27.32 -49.07 41.80
C VAL A 101 28.08 -47.75 41.90
N HIS A 102 29.24 -47.79 42.55
CA HIS A 102 30.11 -46.62 42.70
C HIS A 102 31.39 -46.80 41.86
N PHE A 103 31.53 -45.98 40.82
CA PHE A 103 32.77 -45.87 40.06
C PHE A 103 33.61 -44.73 40.65
N GLY A 104 34.70 -45.06 41.34
CA GLY A 104 35.62 -44.07 41.89
C GLY A 104 36.56 -43.45 40.85
N GLY A 105 37.23 -42.37 41.24
CA GLY A 105 38.37 -41.79 40.49
C GLY A 105 38.04 -40.67 39.50
N GLY A 106 36.76 -40.38 39.22
CA GLY A 106 36.36 -39.23 38.42
C GLY A 106 36.42 -37.92 39.20
N VAL A 107 36.56 -36.78 38.51
CA VAL A 107 36.38 -35.44 39.09
C VAL A 107 35.06 -34.81 38.66
N ALA A 108 34.63 -33.74 39.32
CA ALA A 108 33.41 -33.02 38.98
C ALA A 108 33.43 -32.54 37.51
N GLY A 109 32.32 -32.74 36.80
CA GLY A 109 32.22 -32.40 35.37
C GLY A 109 32.72 -33.49 34.41
N GLN A 110 33.06 -34.68 34.93
CA GLN A 110 33.36 -35.86 34.11
C GLN A 110 32.20 -36.84 34.07
N VAL A 111 32.10 -37.58 32.97
CA VAL A 111 31.18 -38.72 32.81
C VAL A 111 31.97 -39.94 32.34
N LEU A 112 31.45 -41.13 32.61
CA LEU A 112 32.00 -42.35 32.06
C LEU A 112 31.62 -42.47 30.58
N SER A 113 32.62 -42.40 29.71
CA SER A 113 32.46 -42.66 28.29
C SER A 113 33.13 -43.98 27.91
N LYS A 114 32.68 -44.60 26.83
CA LYS A 114 33.32 -45.79 26.28
C LYS A 114 34.58 -45.37 25.51
N GLN A 115 35.75 -45.89 25.88
CA GLN A 115 36.99 -45.68 25.14
C GLN A 115 37.14 -46.70 24.00
N ALA A 116 37.99 -46.39 23.02
CA ALA A 116 38.39 -47.34 22.00
C ALA A 116 38.99 -48.60 22.66
N GLY A 117 38.50 -49.78 22.29
CA GLY A 117 38.88 -51.05 22.93
C GLY A 117 37.90 -51.55 24.02
N GLY A 118 36.79 -50.84 24.26
CA GLY A 118 35.65 -51.37 25.03
C GLY A 118 35.69 -51.11 26.54
N GLY A 119 36.75 -50.48 27.06
CA GLY A 119 36.79 -49.98 28.43
C GLY A 119 35.94 -48.74 28.65
N MET A 120 35.77 -48.37 29.92
CA MET A 120 35.18 -47.09 30.31
C MET A 120 36.28 -46.14 30.77
N GLN A 121 36.19 -44.86 30.41
CA GLN A 121 37.10 -43.81 30.84
C GLN A 121 36.31 -42.61 31.37
N TRP A 122 36.91 -41.84 32.28
CA TRP A 122 36.36 -40.55 32.66
C TRP A 122 36.68 -39.52 31.56
N THR A 123 35.66 -38.90 30.99
CA THR A 123 35.81 -37.87 29.96
C THR A 123 35.18 -36.58 30.45
N ASN A 124 35.87 -35.46 30.24
CA ASN A 124 35.33 -34.14 30.55
C ASN A 124 34.12 -33.89 29.66
N VAL A 125 33.00 -33.44 30.25
CA VAL A 125 31.79 -33.10 29.48
C VAL A 125 32.10 -32.04 28.41
N SER A 126 33.04 -31.13 28.68
CA SER A 126 33.51 -30.12 27.72
C SER A 126 34.21 -30.69 26.49
N GLU A 127 34.76 -31.90 26.56
CA GLU A 127 35.43 -32.57 25.44
C GLU A 127 34.45 -33.41 24.60
N MET A 128 33.23 -33.64 25.10
CA MET A 128 32.19 -34.39 24.39
C MET A 128 31.41 -33.53 23.37
N VAL A 129 31.65 -32.22 23.33
CA VAL A 129 30.89 -31.25 22.54
C VAL A 129 31.74 -30.61 21.45
N SER A 130 32.02 -31.34 20.37
CA SER A 130 32.21 -30.71 19.06
C SER A 130 30.84 -30.67 18.36
N GLY A 131 30.03 -29.66 18.69
CA GLY A 131 28.66 -29.48 18.19
C GLY A 131 27.64 -30.28 18.98
N ASP A 132 26.86 -29.59 19.81
CA ASP A 132 25.61 -30.16 20.33
C ASP A 132 24.66 -30.33 19.13
N ASN A 133 24.35 -31.56 18.75
CA ASN A 133 23.17 -31.79 17.92
C ASN A 133 22.00 -31.85 18.88
N LEU A 134 21.15 -30.83 18.84
CA LEU A 134 19.88 -30.86 19.56
C LEU A 134 18.99 -32.04 19.09
N GLY A 135 19.32 -32.70 17.97
CA GLY A 135 18.56 -33.83 17.45
C GLY A 135 17.07 -33.51 17.33
N SER A 136 16.21 -34.38 17.85
CA SER A 136 14.76 -34.16 17.97
C SER A 136 14.36 -33.53 19.32
N HIS A 137 15.18 -32.62 19.86
CA HIS A 137 14.91 -31.97 21.14
C HIS A 137 13.70 -31.04 21.05
N ILE A 138 12.91 -31.03 22.13
CA ILE A 138 11.83 -30.08 22.36
C ILE A 138 12.21 -29.28 23.59
N ALA A 139 12.55 -28.00 23.39
CA ALA A 139 12.72 -27.10 24.51
C ALA A 139 11.35 -26.85 25.16
N THR A 140 11.18 -27.31 26.39
CA THR A 140 9.94 -27.08 27.17
C THR A 140 9.96 -25.74 27.92
N THR A 141 11.08 -25.02 27.83
CA THR A 141 11.33 -23.70 28.42
C THR A 141 12.05 -22.81 27.40
N THR A 142 12.49 -21.62 27.82
CA THR A 142 13.23 -20.70 26.96
C THR A 142 14.55 -21.32 26.49
N LEU A 143 14.67 -21.53 25.18
CA LEU A 143 15.96 -21.78 24.54
C LEU A 143 16.68 -20.43 24.36
N ASN A 144 17.81 -20.25 25.04
CA ASN A 144 18.62 -19.04 24.91
C ASN A 144 19.63 -19.20 23.74
N MET A 145 19.41 -18.45 22.66
CA MET A 145 20.28 -18.41 21.47
C MET A 145 21.01 -17.06 21.33
N ALA A 146 21.21 -16.29 22.40
CA ALA A 146 21.70 -14.91 22.31
C ALA A 146 23.08 -14.74 21.63
N ALA A 147 23.90 -15.79 21.58
CA ALA A 147 25.22 -15.79 20.94
C ALA A 147 25.31 -16.76 19.73
N HIS A 148 24.17 -17.24 19.23
CA HIS A 148 24.11 -18.23 18.17
C HIS A 148 23.15 -17.81 17.07
N ASP A 149 23.66 -17.77 15.84
CA ASP A 149 22.86 -17.56 14.66
C ASP A 149 22.07 -18.82 14.30
N LEU A 150 20.93 -18.63 13.61
CA LEU A 150 20.18 -19.71 12.98
C LEU A 150 20.56 -19.74 11.49
N GLU A 151 21.61 -20.48 11.17
CA GLU A 151 22.11 -20.65 9.80
C GLU A 151 21.46 -21.86 9.11
N ASP A 152 21.25 -21.77 7.79
CA ASP A 152 20.69 -22.84 6.93
C ASP A 152 19.37 -23.46 7.42
N ALA A 153 18.59 -22.72 8.22
CA ALA A 153 17.27 -23.14 8.65
C ALA A 153 16.30 -23.14 7.45
N GLY A 154 15.60 -24.25 7.22
CA GLY A 154 14.59 -24.35 6.17
C GLY A 154 13.38 -23.44 6.46
N TYR A 155 12.46 -23.89 7.31
CA TYR A 155 11.35 -23.08 7.79
C TYR A 155 11.49 -22.77 9.28
N VAL A 156 11.34 -21.50 9.64
CA VAL A 156 11.13 -21.06 11.02
C VAL A 156 9.65 -20.77 11.20
N THR A 157 8.94 -21.65 11.90
CA THR A 157 7.52 -21.44 12.23
C THR A 157 7.42 -20.95 13.67
N ALA A 158 6.90 -19.74 13.86
CA ALA A 158 6.66 -19.15 15.17
C ALA A 158 5.22 -18.64 15.25
N SER A 159 4.58 -18.78 16.41
CA SER A 159 3.27 -18.19 16.66
C SER A 159 3.32 -16.67 16.77
N SER A 160 4.46 -16.13 17.21
CA SER A 160 4.79 -14.72 17.24
C SER A 160 6.31 -14.54 17.24
N ALA A 161 6.79 -13.42 16.72
CA ALA A 161 8.19 -13.05 16.76
C ALA A 161 8.31 -11.55 17.06
N ALA A 162 9.17 -11.19 18.00
CA ALA A 162 9.60 -9.82 18.23
C ALA A 162 11.07 -9.70 17.82
N LEU A 163 11.35 -8.84 16.85
CA LEU A 163 12.70 -8.57 16.37
C LEU A 163 13.08 -7.16 16.83
N SER A 164 14.11 -7.04 17.68
CA SER A 164 14.59 -5.75 18.17
C SER A 164 15.47 -5.00 17.17
N GLY A 165 15.96 -5.71 16.15
CA GLY A 165 16.80 -5.17 15.08
C GLY A 165 16.07 -5.05 13.74
N GLN A 166 16.86 -4.88 12.67
CA GLN A 166 16.35 -4.84 11.31
C GLN A 166 15.95 -6.25 10.84
N LEU A 167 14.77 -6.38 10.24
CA LEU A 167 14.41 -7.53 9.43
C LEU A 167 14.82 -7.25 7.98
N VAL A 168 15.75 -8.04 7.44
CA VAL A 168 16.12 -8.01 6.02
C VAL A 168 15.55 -9.25 5.34
N VAL A 169 14.76 -9.06 4.30
CA VAL A 169 14.19 -10.16 3.50
C VAL A 169 14.73 -10.03 2.07
N TYR A 170 15.57 -10.97 1.65
CA TYR A 170 16.14 -10.97 0.29
C TYR A 170 15.14 -11.48 -0.77
N GLY A 171 14.13 -12.24 -0.35
CA GLY A 171 13.09 -12.78 -1.21
C GLY A 171 11.75 -12.04 -1.11
N THR A 172 10.69 -12.70 -1.58
CA THR A 172 9.32 -12.20 -1.43
C THR A 172 8.83 -12.38 0.00
N SER A 173 8.27 -11.32 0.59
CA SER A 173 7.50 -11.41 1.83
C SER A 173 6.00 -11.29 1.54
N THR A 174 5.21 -12.23 2.08
CA THR A 174 3.75 -12.12 2.09
C THR A 174 3.29 -11.89 3.51
N LEU A 175 2.65 -10.75 3.78
CA LEU A 175 2.03 -10.45 5.06
C LEU A 175 0.51 -10.52 4.88
N THR A 176 -0.13 -11.44 5.59
CA THR A 176 -1.59 -11.57 5.59
C THR A 176 -2.18 -10.84 6.79
N GLY A 177 -3.25 -10.08 6.58
CA GLY A 177 -3.89 -9.27 7.62
C GLY A 177 -3.34 -7.84 7.67
N ASN A 178 -3.53 -7.17 8.81
CA ASN A 178 -3.15 -5.77 8.96
C ASN A 178 -1.63 -5.65 9.13
N THR A 179 -0.99 -4.85 8.30
CA THR A 179 0.44 -4.51 8.43
C THR A 179 0.56 -3.06 8.88
N GLY A 180 1.16 -2.84 10.05
CA GLY A 180 1.49 -1.51 10.55
C GLY A 180 2.95 -1.18 10.29
N VAL A 181 3.23 -0.02 9.73
CA VAL A 181 4.59 0.54 9.62
C VAL A 181 4.64 1.78 10.49
N GLY A 182 5.33 1.71 11.63
CA GLY A 182 5.42 2.83 12.58
C GLY A 182 6.32 3.98 12.13
N GLY A 183 7.06 3.80 11.05
CA GLY A 183 7.92 4.82 10.41
C GLY A 183 7.54 5.05 8.95
N THR A 184 8.51 5.45 8.13
CA THR A 184 8.30 5.66 6.70
C THR A 184 8.19 4.34 5.94
N LEU A 185 7.14 4.18 5.13
CA LEU A 185 7.06 3.15 4.10
C LEU A 185 7.70 3.68 2.80
N GLY A 186 8.91 3.22 2.50
CA GLY A 186 9.57 3.49 1.21
C GLY A 186 9.24 2.41 0.19
N VAL A 187 8.78 2.82 -0.99
CA VAL A 187 8.55 1.90 -2.13
C VAL A 187 9.30 2.45 -3.34
N THR A 188 10.33 1.73 -3.79
CA THR A 188 11.11 2.11 -5.00
C THR A 188 10.44 1.66 -6.29
N GLY A 189 9.66 0.57 -6.23
CA GLY A 189 8.89 0.04 -7.36
C GLY A 189 7.45 0.56 -7.43
N ALA A 190 6.61 -0.13 -8.19
CA ALA A 190 5.18 0.15 -8.23
C ALA A 190 4.49 -0.39 -6.96
N ALA A 191 3.59 0.41 -6.40
CA ALA A 191 2.65 -0.03 -5.38
C ALA A 191 1.25 -0.19 -6.01
N ALA A 192 0.66 -1.38 -5.88
CA ALA A 192 -0.73 -1.62 -6.22
C ALA A 192 -1.54 -1.66 -4.92
N LEU A 193 -2.43 -0.70 -4.74
CA LEU A 193 -3.36 -0.62 -3.61
C LEU A 193 -4.77 -0.87 -4.14
N ASN A 194 -5.50 -1.79 -3.52
CA ASN A 194 -6.87 -2.11 -3.88
C ASN A 194 -7.86 -1.67 -2.79
N GLY A 195 -9.13 -1.51 -3.16
CA GLY A 195 -10.15 -1.02 -2.24
C GLY A 195 -10.01 0.47 -1.91
N ASN A 196 -10.46 0.85 -0.72
CA ASN A 196 -10.43 2.24 -0.27
C ASN A 196 -9.04 2.58 0.28
N ILE A 197 -8.48 3.70 -0.17
CA ILE A 197 -7.18 4.21 0.29
C ILE A 197 -7.44 5.54 1.00
N ALA A 198 -7.13 5.59 2.30
CA ALA A 198 -7.05 6.83 3.04
C ALA A 198 -5.59 7.29 3.07
N LEU A 199 -5.32 8.49 2.59
CA LEU A 199 -3.99 9.11 2.62
C LEU A 199 -4.09 10.37 3.48
N GLY A 200 -3.29 10.40 4.55
CA GLY A 200 -3.40 11.41 5.60
C GLY A 200 -4.47 11.07 6.64
N ASP A 201 -4.24 11.52 7.87
CA ASP A 201 -5.16 11.44 9.01
C ASP A 201 -5.63 12.84 9.50
N ALA A 202 -5.05 13.92 8.96
CA ALA A 202 -5.40 15.29 9.28
C ALA A 202 -5.66 16.16 8.03
N ALA A 203 -6.46 17.22 8.20
CA ALA A 203 -6.74 18.18 7.12
C ALA A 203 -5.50 18.97 6.65
N SER A 204 -4.43 18.97 7.45
CA SER A 204 -3.14 19.57 7.12
C SER A 204 -2.23 18.67 6.29
N ASP A 205 -2.58 17.41 6.09
CA ASP A 205 -1.72 16.47 5.40
C ASP A 205 -1.64 16.79 3.91
N ILE A 206 -0.45 16.56 3.35
CA ILE A 206 -0.14 16.88 1.96
C ILE A 206 0.15 15.58 1.22
N VAL A 207 -0.67 15.29 0.21
CA VAL A 207 -0.37 14.28 -0.79
C VAL A 207 0.34 14.97 -1.94
N THR A 208 1.66 14.76 -2.06
CA THR A 208 2.45 15.27 -3.18
C THR A 208 2.58 14.22 -4.27
N VAL A 209 2.17 14.56 -5.49
CA VAL A 209 2.34 13.71 -6.68
C VAL A 209 3.23 14.45 -7.67
N ASN A 210 4.49 14.03 -7.78
CA ASN A 210 5.47 14.66 -8.69
C ASN A 210 5.28 14.25 -10.16
N GLY A 211 4.53 13.17 -10.40
CA GLY A 211 4.20 12.66 -11.74
C GLY A 211 2.78 13.00 -12.17
N GLN A 212 2.34 12.41 -13.29
CA GLN A 212 0.95 12.52 -13.74
C GLN A 212 0.02 11.67 -12.86
N SER A 213 -1.08 12.26 -12.40
CA SER A 213 -2.22 11.53 -11.82
C SER A 213 -3.30 11.28 -12.88
N SER A 214 -3.82 10.06 -12.97
CA SER A 214 -4.95 9.70 -13.85
C SER A 214 -6.09 9.10 -13.02
N PHE A 215 -7.28 9.67 -13.16
CA PHE A 215 -8.52 9.16 -12.57
C PHE A 215 -9.37 8.58 -13.70
N VAL A 216 -9.52 7.26 -13.73
CA VAL A 216 -10.28 6.55 -14.79
C VAL A 216 -11.79 6.78 -14.67
N ALA A 217 -12.26 7.06 -13.45
CA ALA A 217 -13.64 7.44 -13.15
C ALA A 217 -13.70 8.88 -12.60
N GLY A 218 -14.90 9.34 -12.25
CA GLY A 218 -15.10 10.65 -11.64
C GLY A 218 -14.29 10.81 -10.33
N SER A 219 -13.79 12.02 -10.10
CA SER A 219 -13.14 12.43 -8.85
C SER A 219 -13.97 13.54 -8.19
N THR A 220 -14.01 13.54 -6.85
CA THR A 220 -14.75 14.53 -6.05
C THR A 220 -13.79 15.23 -5.09
N PHE A 221 -13.78 16.57 -5.11
CA PHE A 221 -12.97 17.40 -4.21
C PHE A 221 -13.90 18.20 -3.29
N SER A 222 -14.04 17.79 -2.02
CA SER A 222 -14.99 18.40 -1.08
C SER A 222 -14.61 19.83 -0.65
N ALA A 223 -13.31 20.15 -0.61
CA ALA A 223 -12.80 21.48 -0.25
C ALA A 223 -12.47 22.34 -1.48
N GLY A 224 -12.88 21.90 -2.67
CA GLY A 224 -12.55 22.51 -3.96
C GLY A 224 -11.27 21.97 -4.59
N ALA A 225 -11.11 22.23 -5.89
CA ALA A 225 -9.92 21.92 -6.66
C ALA A 225 -9.33 23.23 -7.21
N TYR A 226 -8.03 23.43 -7.02
CA TYR A 226 -7.31 24.61 -7.50
C TYR A 226 -6.34 24.20 -8.61
N PHE A 227 -6.52 24.78 -9.79
CA PHE A 227 -5.63 24.62 -10.93
C PHE A 227 -4.87 25.93 -11.13
N THR A 228 -3.56 25.92 -10.87
CA THR A 228 -2.70 27.13 -10.88
C THR A 228 -2.05 27.42 -12.22
N ASP A 229 -2.07 26.45 -13.13
CA ASP A 229 -1.52 26.54 -14.49
C ASP A 229 -2.56 26.01 -15.50
N ILE A 230 -2.12 25.68 -16.72
CA ILE A 230 -2.99 25.21 -17.80
C ILE A 230 -3.64 23.86 -17.45
N SER A 231 -4.96 23.86 -17.38
CA SER A 231 -5.79 22.65 -17.39
C SER A 231 -6.44 22.49 -18.76
N SER A 232 -6.19 21.37 -19.43
CA SER A 232 -6.86 21.01 -20.68
C SER A 232 -7.94 19.96 -20.43
N PHE A 233 -9.16 20.23 -20.88
CA PHE A 233 -10.25 19.25 -20.88
C PHE A 233 -10.45 18.75 -22.31
N SER A 234 -10.20 17.46 -22.56
CA SER A 234 -10.25 16.87 -23.90
C SER A 234 -11.66 16.78 -24.48
N ASP A 235 -12.66 16.80 -23.59
CA ASP A 235 -14.08 16.77 -23.94
C ASP A 235 -14.78 17.94 -23.22
N VAL A 236 -14.89 19.06 -23.93
CA VAL A 236 -15.51 20.29 -23.40
C VAL A 236 -16.98 20.09 -23.05
N ALA A 237 -17.66 19.11 -23.66
CA ALA A 237 -19.06 18.82 -23.34
C ALA A 237 -19.24 18.22 -21.94
N LYS A 238 -18.17 17.69 -21.33
CA LYS A 238 -18.16 17.17 -19.96
C LYS A 238 -17.73 18.20 -18.92
N VAL A 239 -17.37 19.42 -19.34
CA VAL A 239 -17.04 20.51 -18.43
C VAL A 239 -18.36 21.16 -18.00
N HIS A 240 -18.86 20.73 -16.85
CA HIS A 240 -20.04 21.32 -16.23
C HIS A 240 -19.62 22.16 -15.01
N PHE A 241 -19.95 23.44 -15.03
CA PHE A 241 -19.90 24.28 -13.84
C PHE A 241 -21.25 24.18 -13.14
N GLY A 242 -21.30 23.46 -12.01
CA GLY A 242 -22.51 23.33 -11.21
C GLY A 242 -22.87 24.64 -10.49
N GLY A 243 -24.15 24.80 -10.16
CA GLY A 243 -24.69 26.00 -9.53
C GLY A 243 -25.31 26.97 -10.53
N GLY A 244 -25.47 28.23 -10.11
CA GLY A 244 -26.14 29.27 -10.89
C GLY A 244 -27.66 29.11 -10.93
N ALA A 245 -28.39 30.22 -10.86
CA ALA A 245 -29.81 30.27 -11.19
C ALA A 245 -29.99 30.39 -12.72
N PRO A 246 -31.21 30.12 -13.26
CA PRO A 246 -31.55 30.57 -14.61
C PRO A 246 -31.17 32.04 -14.81
N ASP A 247 -30.74 32.39 -16.02
CA ASP A 247 -30.29 33.74 -16.40
C ASP A 247 -29.04 34.23 -15.63
N GLN A 248 -28.19 33.31 -15.17
CA GLN A 248 -26.85 33.63 -14.71
C GLN A 248 -25.79 33.16 -15.70
N VAL A 249 -24.72 33.94 -15.83
CA VAL A 249 -23.51 33.55 -16.55
C VAL A 249 -22.32 33.52 -15.62
N LEU A 250 -21.33 32.73 -15.98
CA LEU A 250 -20.08 32.63 -15.24
C LEU A 250 -19.14 33.75 -15.69
N LYS A 251 -18.70 34.61 -14.77
CA LYS A 251 -17.73 35.68 -15.03
C LYS A 251 -16.52 35.55 -14.10
N LYS A 252 -15.39 36.09 -14.53
CA LYS A 252 -14.21 36.22 -13.66
C LYS A 252 -14.50 37.26 -12.56
N ALA A 253 -14.30 36.87 -11.31
CA ALA A 253 -14.36 37.74 -10.14
C ALA A 253 -13.06 38.55 -10.00
N ALA A 254 -13.12 39.67 -9.28
CA ALA A 254 -11.93 40.50 -9.02
C ALA A 254 -10.79 39.73 -8.33
N GLY A 255 -11.14 38.72 -7.51
CA GLY A 255 -10.18 37.81 -6.86
C GLY A 255 -9.65 36.68 -7.74
N GLY A 256 -9.92 36.68 -9.05
CA GLY A 256 -9.40 35.69 -10.00
C GLY A 256 -10.23 34.42 -10.17
N GLY A 257 -11.09 34.08 -9.20
CA GLY A 257 -12.04 32.97 -9.31
C GLY A 257 -13.18 33.24 -10.30
N MET A 258 -13.99 32.21 -10.57
CA MET A 258 -15.21 32.34 -11.37
C MET A 258 -16.42 32.50 -10.46
N GLN A 259 -17.34 33.40 -10.80
CA GLN A 259 -18.57 33.64 -10.05
C GLN A 259 -19.78 33.70 -11.00
N TRP A 260 -20.92 33.21 -10.54
CA TRP A 260 -22.19 33.39 -11.24
C TRP A 260 -22.67 34.84 -11.07
N THR A 261 -23.20 35.42 -12.14
CA THR A 261 -23.75 36.78 -12.14
C THR A 261 -24.99 36.80 -13.00
N ASN A 262 -26.03 37.51 -12.55
CA ASN A 262 -27.25 37.67 -13.32
C ASN A 262 -26.93 38.37 -14.65
N VAL A 263 -27.52 37.91 -15.73
CA VAL A 263 -27.42 38.55 -17.04
C VAL A 263 -27.86 40.03 -16.95
N SER A 264 -28.82 40.35 -16.08
CA SER A 264 -29.27 41.74 -15.81
C SER A 264 -28.17 42.66 -15.29
N ASP A 265 -27.17 42.11 -14.59
CA ASP A 265 -26.08 42.87 -13.97
C ASP A 265 -24.91 43.08 -14.93
N MET A 266 -24.92 42.38 -16.08
CA MET A 266 -23.97 42.62 -17.17
C MET A 266 -24.37 43.88 -17.94
N VAL A 267 -24.33 45.04 -17.28
CA VAL A 267 -24.63 46.39 -17.81
C VAL A 267 -25.84 46.49 -18.75
N SER A 268 -26.83 47.26 -18.34
CA SER A 268 -28.09 47.55 -19.05
C SER A 268 -27.98 48.23 -20.44
N GLY A 269 -26.84 48.13 -21.11
CA GLY A 269 -26.63 48.54 -22.49
C GLY A 269 -25.74 47.52 -23.16
N ASP A 270 -26.30 46.81 -24.14
CA ASP A 270 -25.52 46.02 -25.08
C ASP A 270 -24.52 46.94 -25.77
N ASN A 271 -23.23 46.74 -25.52
CA ASN A 271 -22.20 47.27 -26.39
C ASN A 271 -22.03 46.25 -27.50
N LEU A 272 -22.81 46.39 -28.57
CA LEU A 272 -22.65 45.62 -29.80
C LEU A 272 -21.19 45.65 -30.28
N GLY A 273 -20.38 46.63 -29.88
CA GLY A 273 -18.99 46.75 -30.27
C GLY A 273 -18.89 46.87 -31.80
N SER A 274 -17.88 46.23 -32.39
CA SER A 274 -17.79 46.07 -33.85
C SER A 274 -18.62 44.88 -34.31
N HIS A 275 -19.94 44.98 -34.21
CA HIS A 275 -20.87 43.94 -34.66
C HIS A 275 -21.20 44.06 -36.15
N ILE A 276 -21.32 42.92 -36.83
CA ILE A 276 -21.87 42.81 -38.17
C ILE A 276 -23.08 41.89 -38.07
N ALA A 277 -24.29 42.45 -38.18
CA ALA A 277 -25.50 41.63 -38.28
C ALA A 277 -25.53 40.95 -39.65
N THR A 278 -25.50 39.61 -39.69
CA THR A 278 -25.50 38.84 -40.94
C THR A 278 -26.90 38.60 -41.51
N THR A 279 -27.95 38.93 -40.74
CA THR A 279 -29.35 38.85 -41.15
C THR A 279 -30.08 40.16 -40.86
N THR A 280 -30.83 40.25 -39.76
CA THR A 280 -31.67 41.40 -39.42
C THR A 280 -31.25 41.94 -38.06
N LEU A 281 -30.99 43.25 -38.00
CA LEU A 281 -30.90 43.99 -36.74
C LEU A 281 -32.27 44.61 -36.44
N GLN A 282 -32.96 44.12 -35.41
CA GLN A 282 -34.27 44.65 -34.99
C GLN A 282 -34.07 45.70 -33.88
N MET A 283 -34.36 46.98 -34.19
CA MET A 283 -34.25 48.10 -33.24
C MET A 283 -35.61 48.74 -32.88
N ALA A 284 -36.69 47.95 -32.86
CA ALA A 284 -38.07 48.47 -32.77
C ALA A 284 -38.37 49.43 -31.60
N ASN A 285 -37.59 49.37 -30.52
CA ASN A 285 -37.75 50.23 -29.33
C ASN A 285 -36.49 51.06 -29.02
N ASN A 286 -35.54 51.15 -29.95
CA ASN A 286 -34.26 51.81 -29.74
C ASN A 286 -34.04 52.91 -30.78
N GLU A 287 -33.63 54.08 -30.31
CA GLU A 287 -33.21 55.19 -31.18
C GLU A 287 -31.76 55.01 -31.63
N ILE A 288 -31.42 55.53 -32.82
CA ILE A 288 -30.03 55.73 -33.24
C ILE A 288 -29.64 57.16 -32.87
N MET A 289 -29.07 57.34 -31.69
CA MET A 289 -28.64 58.65 -31.19
C MET A 289 -27.17 58.92 -31.55
N ALA A 290 -26.85 60.19 -31.83
CA ALA A 290 -25.47 60.67 -32.05
C ALA A 290 -24.69 59.92 -33.17
N ALA A 291 -25.37 59.31 -34.14
CA ALA A 291 -24.73 58.77 -35.32
C ALA A 291 -24.20 59.91 -36.21
N GLY A 292 -22.91 59.85 -36.56
CA GLY A 292 -22.32 60.83 -37.48
C GLY A 292 -22.84 60.70 -38.92
N HIS A 293 -23.09 59.47 -39.36
CA HIS A 293 -23.74 59.14 -40.63
C HIS A 293 -24.48 57.80 -40.52
N ILE A 294 -25.53 57.63 -41.31
CA ILE A 294 -26.21 56.34 -41.52
C ILE A 294 -26.09 56.04 -43.01
N THR A 295 -25.38 54.97 -43.35
CA THR A 295 -25.28 54.49 -44.73
C THR A 295 -26.19 53.28 -44.89
N ALA A 296 -27.18 53.38 -45.75
CA ALA A 296 -28.10 52.30 -46.08
C ALA A 296 -28.22 52.17 -47.60
N SER A 297 -28.33 50.95 -48.11
CA SER A 297 -28.61 50.72 -49.54
C SER A 297 -30.03 51.15 -49.92
N SER A 298 -30.95 51.11 -48.96
CA SER A 298 -32.31 51.60 -49.07
C SER A 298 -32.84 51.95 -47.68
N ALA A 299 -33.74 52.92 -47.61
CA ALA A 299 -34.44 53.28 -46.39
C ALA A 299 -35.93 53.50 -46.71
N THR A 300 -36.80 52.94 -45.88
CA THR A 300 -38.24 53.21 -45.92
C THR A 300 -38.62 53.93 -44.65
N LEU A 301 -39.10 55.17 -44.77
CA LEU A 301 -39.61 55.99 -43.67
C LEU A 301 -41.14 56.06 -43.81
N THR A 302 -41.88 55.60 -42.80
CA THR A 302 -43.34 55.47 -42.88
C THR A 302 -44.10 56.74 -42.46
N GLU A 303 -43.43 57.66 -41.77
CA GLU A 303 -44.04 58.90 -41.27
C GLU A 303 -43.32 60.12 -41.86
N THR A 304 -42.59 60.86 -41.02
CA THR A 304 -41.98 62.13 -41.39
C THR A 304 -40.47 61.98 -41.51
N PHE A 305 -39.90 62.50 -42.59
CA PHE A 305 -38.47 62.78 -42.68
C PHE A 305 -38.24 64.25 -42.30
N ASN A 306 -37.73 64.50 -41.10
CA ASN A 306 -37.42 65.85 -40.62
C ASN A 306 -35.91 66.12 -40.77
N VAL A 307 -35.55 67.14 -41.55
CA VAL A 307 -34.15 67.54 -41.75
C VAL A 307 -34.00 69.01 -41.41
N ALA A 308 -33.05 69.34 -40.53
CA ALA A 308 -32.78 70.72 -40.13
C ALA A 308 -31.90 71.49 -41.14
N GLY A 309 -31.16 70.77 -41.99
CA GLY A 309 -30.27 71.32 -43.01
C GLY A 309 -30.78 71.12 -44.45
N ALA A 310 -29.91 71.44 -45.41
CA ALA A 310 -30.17 71.16 -46.82
C ALA A 310 -30.28 69.65 -47.06
N VAL A 311 -31.23 69.26 -47.91
CA VAL A 311 -31.39 67.89 -48.39
C VAL A 311 -30.91 67.85 -49.83
N ASP A 312 -30.02 66.90 -50.13
CA ASP A 312 -29.53 66.62 -51.47
C ASP A 312 -30.03 65.24 -51.92
N PHE A 313 -30.44 65.14 -53.18
CA PHE A 313 -30.83 63.90 -53.82
C PHE A 313 -30.03 63.75 -55.11
N ASP A 314 -29.13 62.78 -55.17
CA ASP A 314 -28.16 62.61 -56.28
C ASP A 314 -28.80 62.46 -57.68
N THR A 315 -30.07 62.05 -57.77
CA THR A 315 -30.72 61.73 -59.05
C THR A 315 -32.10 62.36 -59.20
N THR A 316 -33.12 61.78 -58.58
CA THR A 316 -34.51 62.20 -58.77
C THR A 316 -35.28 62.20 -57.45
N LEU A 317 -36.15 63.18 -57.28
CA LEU A 317 -37.20 63.17 -56.28
C LEU A 317 -38.53 62.77 -56.97
N ASN A 318 -39.08 61.61 -56.63
CA ASN A 318 -40.45 61.25 -57.02
C ASN A 318 -41.41 61.56 -55.86
N VAL A 319 -42.53 62.23 -56.17
CA VAL A 319 -43.59 62.53 -55.21
C VAL A 319 -44.91 62.05 -55.80
N ASP A 320 -45.42 60.92 -55.31
CA ASP A 320 -46.70 60.35 -55.78
C ASP A 320 -47.93 61.12 -55.27
N GLY A 321 -47.73 62.02 -54.30
CA GLY A 321 -48.76 62.87 -53.70
C GLY A 321 -48.56 64.36 -54.01
N SER A 322 -49.30 65.21 -53.30
CA SER A 322 -49.17 66.66 -53.42
C SER A 322 -47.85 67.16 -52.81
N ALA A 323 -47.03 67.83 -53.61
CA ALA A 323 -45.89 68.60 -53.09
C ALA A 323 -46.34 70.02 -52.71
N THR A 324 -46.07 70.44 -51.47
CA THR A 324 -46.21 71.84 -51.06
C THR A 324 -44.82 72.40 -50.81
N LEU A 325 -44.35 73.27 -51.71
CA LEU A 325 -43.08 73.96 -51.53
C LEU A 325 -43.33 75.41 -51.10
N ARG A 326 -42.78 75.81 -49.96
CA ARG A 326 -42.97 77.17 -49.39
C ARG A 326 -41.73 78.02 -49.65
N GLY A 327 -41.94 79.31 -49.88
CA GLY A 327 -40.86 80.24 -50.19
C GLY A 327 -40.55 80.30 -51.69
N ASN A 328 -39.33 80.71 -52.03
CA ASN A 328 -38.88 80.75 -53.42
C ASN A 328 -38.51 79.34 -53.87
N ASN A 329 -39.12 78.89 -54.97
CA ASN A 329 -38.81 77.63 -55.59
C ASN A 329 -38.15 77.91 -56.94
N GLN A 330 -36.93 77.43 -57.10
CA GLN A 330 -36.23 77.43 -58.36
C GLN A 330 -36.42 76.04 -58.98
N LEU A 331 -36.91 76.00 -60.21
CA LEU A 331 -36.88 74.81 -61.04
C LEU A 331 -35.66 74.99 -61.95
N GLY A 332 -34.72 74.05 -61.89
CA GLY A 332 -33.47 74.10 -62.65
C GLY A 332 -32.35 74.93 -62.00
N ASP A 333 -31.12 74.68 -62.39
CA ASP A 333 -29.93 75.44 -62.01
C ASP A 333 -29.25 76.14 -63.21
N ALA A 334 -29.67 75.84 -64.45
CA ALA A 334 -29.17 76.43 -65.67
C ALA A 334 -30.28 76.99 -66.57
N PHE A 335 -29.94 77.99 -67.40
CA PHE A 335 -30.87 78.56 -68.40
C PHE A 335 -31.24 77.59 -69.52
N THR A 336 -30.54 76.46 -69.62
CA THR A 336 -30.78 75.38 -70.58
C THR A 336 -31.70 74.31 -70.04
N ASP A 337 -32.17 74.42 -68.80
CA ASP A 337 -33.04 73.41 -68.20
C ASP A 337 -34.45 73.53 -68.77
N ASP A 338 -34.98 72.41 -69.26
CA ASP A 338 -36.36 72.32 -69.72
C ASP A 338 -37.26 71.83 -68.57
N HIS A 339 -38.31 72.61 -68.27
CA HIS A 339 -39.25 72.27 -67.21
C HIS A 339 -40.64 71.93 -67.75
N GLY A 340 -41.08 70.71 -67.44
CA GLY A 340 -42.45 70.26 -67.65
C GLY A 340 -43.26 70.33 -66.35
N ILE A 341 -44.34 71.10 -66.34
CA ILE A 341 -45.35 71.05 -65.28
C ILE A 341 -46.57 70.31 -65.83
N ASN A 342 -46.80 69.11 -65.30
CA ASN A 342 -47.89 68.22 -65.69
C ASN A 342 -47.83 67.77 -67.18
N VAL A 343 -46.63 67.75 -67.75
CA VAL A 343 -46.35 67.33 -69.13
C VAL A 343 -44.87 66.98 -69.26
N ALA A 344 -44.51 66.17 -70.26
CA ALA A 344 -43.11 65.98 -70.61
C ALA A 344 -42.50 67.31 -71.12
N ALA A 345 -41.24 67.55 -70.75
CA ALA A 345 -40.44 68.64 -71.31
C ALA A 345 -40.38 68.53 -72.85
N GLU A 346 -40.31 69.67 -73.52
CA GLU A 346 -40.20 69.76 -74.98
C GLU A 346 -38.96 70.59 -75.31
N ASP A 347 -38.12 70.07 -76.20
CA ASP A 347 -36.85 70.69 -76.58
C ASP A 347 -37.04 72.12 -77.07
N GLY A 348 -36.28 73.06 -76.48
CA GLY A 348 -36.35 74.49 -76.77
C GLY A 348 -37.49 75.24 -76.07
N VAL A 349 -38.22 74.60 -75.14
CA VAL A 349 -39.30 75.24 -74.35
C VAL A 349 -38.92 75.27 -72.87
N ALA A 350 -38.46 76.42 -72.40
CA ALA A 350 -38.03 76.61 -71.01
C ALA A 350 -39.11 76.30 -69.94
N LEU A 351 -40.40 76.55 -70.25
CA LEU A 351 -41.51 76.19 -69.36
C LEU A 351 -42.73 75.75 -70.17
N LYS A 352 -43.12 74.48 -69.99
CA LYS A 352 -44.36 73.94 -70.55
C LYS A 352 -45.32 73.58 -69.42
N VAL A 353 -46.50 74.18 -69.43
CA VAL A 353 -47.55 73.94 -68.43
C VAL A 353 -48.78 73.37 -69.11
N ALA A 354 -49.23 72.20 -68.65
CA ALA A 354 -50.49 71.61 -69.09
C ALA A 354 -51.54 71.63 -67.97
N GLY A 355 -52.73 72.11 -68.31
CA GLY A 355 -53.93 71.98 -67.46
C GLY A 355 -54.86 70.88 -67.97
N GLU A 356 -55.81 70.46 -67.14
CA GLU A 356 -56.89 69.57 -67.56
C GLU A 356 -57.68 70.15 -68.74
N ASP A 357 -58.19 69.30 -69.63
CA ASP A 357 -58.97 69.71 -70.81
C ASP A 357 -60.41 70.12 -70.46
N VAL A 358 -60.53 71.15 -69.64
CA VAL A 358 -61.82 71.68 -69.17
C VAL A 358 -61.99 73.09 -69.68
N SER A 359 -63.03 73.29 -70.51
CA SER A 359 -63.41 74.62 -71.01
C SER A 359 -63.57 75.61 -69.85
N ASN A 360 -63.00 76.80 -70.01
CA ASN A 360 -62.96 77.88 -69.01
C ASN A 360 -62.03 77.73 -67.80
N LYS A 361 -61.18 76.69 -67.72
CA LYS A 361 -60.07 76.66 -66.76
C LYS A 361 -58.80 77.31 -67.35
N TYR A 362 -57.97 77.86 -66.46
CA TYR A 362 -56.66 78.43 -66.82
C TYR A 362 -55.60 77.33 -66.70
N ALA A 363 -54.73 77.21 -67.69
CA ALA A 363 -53.59 76.29 -67.65
C ALA A 363 -52.48 76.85 -66.74
N ALA A 364 -52.29 78.17 -66.75
CA ALA A 364 -51.41 78.88 -65.84
C ALA A 364 -52.01 80.25 -65.51
N LYS A 365 -51.78 80.70 -64.29
CA LYS A 365 -52.05 82.07 -63.85
C LYS A 365 -50.78 82.63 -63.23
N PHE A 366 -50.38 83.79 -63.69
CA PHE A 366 -49.25 84.53 -63.18
C PHE A 366 -49.78 85.73 -62.43
N TYR A 367 -49.48 85.82 -61.14
CA TYR A 367 -49.92 86.91 -60.28
C TYR A 367 -48.75 87.85 -60.00
N SER A 368 -49.02 89.16 -59.96
CA SER A 368 -48.10 90.17 -59.44
C SER A 368 -48.73 90.74 -58.17
N GLY A 369 -48.30 90.24 -57.02
CA GLY A 369 -48.98 90.45 -55.73
C GLY A 369 -50.34 89.73 -55.72
N ALA A 370 -51.39 90.42 -55.25
CA ALA A 370 -52.75 89.86 -55.24
C ALA A 370 -53.47 89.93 -56.62
N ASN A 371 -52.87 90.62 -57.59
CA ASN A 371 -53.49 90.87 -58.89
C ASN A 371 -53.02 89.86 -59.93
N LEU A 372 -53.95 89.38 -60.77
CA LEU A 372 -53.61 88.54 -61.92
C LEU A 372 -52.87 89.39 -62.97
N ALA A 373 -51.59 89.10 -63.19
CA ALA A 373 -50.74 89.83 -64.13
C ALA A 373 -50.84 89.28 -65.55
N ALA A 374 -50.82 87.95 -65.68
CA ALA A 374 -51.00 87.26 -66.94
C ALA A 374 -51.67 85.90 -66.71
N TRP A 375 -52.27 85.36 -67.76
CA TRP A 375 -52.85 84.03 -67.71
C TRP A 375 -52.75 83.37 -69.07
N ILE A 376 -52.69 82.03 -69.04
CA ILE A 376 -52.78 81.19 -70.23
C ILE A 376 -54.07 80.40 -70.08
N LYS A 377 -55.02 80.66 -70.97
CA LYS A 377 -56.28 79.93 -71.07
C LYS A 377 -56.29 79.22 -72.41
N LYS A 378 -56.65 77.95 -72.41
CA LYS A 378 -56.92 77.23 -73.66
C LYS A 378 -58.13 77.90 -74.34
N LYS A 379 -58.02 78.16 -75.64
CA LYS A 379 -59.12 78.72 -76.44
C LYS A 379 -60.30 77.78 -76.47
#